data_AF-A0A433UK10-F1
#
_entry.id   AF-A0A433UK10-F1
#
_cell.length_a   1.000
_cell.length_b   1.000
_cell.length_c   1.000
_cell.angle_alpha   90.00
_cell.angle_beta   90.00
_cell.angle_gamma   90.00
#
_symmetry.space_group_name_H-M   'P 1'
#
loop_
_entity.id
_entity.type
_entity.pdbx_description
1 polymer ?
#
loop_
_entity_poly.entity_id
_entity_poly.type
_entity_poly.pdbx_seq_one_letter_code
_entity_poly.pdbx_strand_id
1 'polypeptide(L)'
;MQPILRQPLGLKLSKYQVIPLAVIITIFTIMLLFKLNPAFNNRVATWKSALNNTPAALLKKVLSVDMAPEIDQKLVKVMQIPSQGAGQLYLFDYHSPKLCGAKGCIYSMYTESGELILQVIANPNLPPLANLIQVSDTVNQRFPCLVITQSANKENMVTSALYCYEGQKYTRFNESLTAVTSEVKGTKK
;
A
#
# COMPACT_ATOMS: atom_id res chain seq x y z
N MET A 1 -50.71 30.45 -42.03
CA MET A 1 -50.16 29.50 -41.04
C MET A 1 -49.45 28.39 -41.81
N GLN A 2 -48.11 28.35 -41.81
CA GLN A 2 -47.24 27.17 -42.02
C GLN A 2 -45.75 27.61 -41.99
N PRO A 3 -44.80 26.70 -41.72
CA PRO A 3 -43.74 26.93 -40.76
C PRO A 3 -42.37 27.23 -41.39
N ILE A 4 -41.56 28.04 -40.71
CA ILE A 4 -40.13 28.16 -41.03
C ILE A 4 -39.38 27.06 -40.26
N LEU A 5 -39.06 25.99 -40.99
CA LEU A 5 -38.21 24.88 -40.58
C LEU A 5 -36.77 25.36 -40.35
N ARG A 6 -36.20 25.03 -39.19
CA ARG A 6 -34.76 25.17 -38.88
C ARG A 6 -33.94 24.34 -39.88
N GLN A 7 -33.01 24.98 -40.59
CA GLN A 7 -31.99 24.28 -41.35
C GLN A 7 -30.83 23.86 -40.41
N PRO A 8 -30.33 22.62 -40.51
CA PRO A 8 -29.17 22.18 -39.75
C PRO A 8 -27.91 22.79 -40.35
N LEU A 9 -27.03 23.29 -39.47
CA LEU A 9 -25.73 23.82 -39.83
C LEU A 9 -24.84 22.67 -40.35
N GLY A 10 -24.91 22.41 -41.65
CA GLY A 10 -24.11 21.37 -42.31
C GLY A 10 -22.69 21.86 -42.57
N LEU A 11 -21.76 21.58 -41.65
CA LEU A 11 -20.33 21.73 -41.92
C LEU A 11 -19.89 20.69 -42.96
N LYS A 12 -19.80 21.10 -44.23
CA LYS A 12 -19.17 20.32 -45.29
C LYS A 12 -17.66 20.40 -45.16
N LEU A 13 -17.06 19.54 -44.33
CA LEU A 13 -15.62 19.32 -44.38
C LEU A 13 -15.27 18.51 -45.63
N SER A 14 -14.32 18.99 -46.42
CA SER A 14 -13.76 18.19 -47.50
C SER A 14 -13.00 16.98 -46.92
N LYS A 15 -12.99 15.84 -47.62
CA LYS A 15 -12.31 14.61 -47.17
C LYS A 15 -10.85 14.85 -46.74
N TYR A 16 -10.20 15.85 -47.34
CA TYR A 16 -8.81 16.22 -47.05
C TYR A 16 -8.63 16.97 -45.71
N GLN A 17 -9.67 17.66 -45.23
CA GLN A 17 -9.65 18.41 -43.96
C GLN A 17 -10.09 17.54 -42.76
N VAL A 18 -10.79 16.44 -43.00
CA VAL A 18 -11.20 15.48 -41.94
C VAL A 18 -10.00 14.71 -41.39
N ILE A 19 -9.03 14.38 -42.24
CA ILE A 19 -7.84 13.60 -41.88
C ILE A 19 -6.96 14.30 -40.82
N PRO A 20 -6.53 15.57 -41.00
CA PRO A 20 -5.69 16.25 -40.00
C PRO A 20 -6.45 16.48 -38.68
N LEU A 21 -7.76 16.70 -38.74
CA LEU A 21 -8.60 16.93 -37.56
C LEU A 21 -8.76 15.65 -36.72
N ALA A 22 -8.93 14.50 -37.37
CA ALA A 22 -8.94 13.20 -36.71
C ALA A 22 -7.59 12.89 -36.04
N VAL A 23 -6.47 13.22 -36.69
CA VAL A 23 -5.12 13.06 -36.13
C VAL A 23 -4.90 13.95 -34.90
N ILE A 24 -5.36 15.20 -34.93
CA ILE A 24 -5.25 16.10 -33.78
C ILE A 24 -6.08 15.59 -32.59
N ILE A 25 -7.33 15.17 -32.83
CA ILE A 25 -8.20 14.64 -31.77
C ILE A 25 -7.58 13.39 -31.15
N THR A 26 -7.07 12.47 -31.97
CA THR A 26 -6.40 11.26 -31.47
C THR A 26 -5.17 11.60 -30.64
N ILE A 27 -4.29 12.51 -31.10
CA ILE A 27 -3.13 12.97 -30.30
C ILE A 27 -3.58 13.60 -28.98
N PHE A 28 -4.64 14.42 -28.99
CA PHE A 28 -5.15 15.07 -27.79
C PHE A 28 -5.72 14.07 -26.79
N THR A 29 -6.48 13.08 -27.27
CA THR A 29 -7.01 11.99 -26.43
C THR A 29 -5.88 11.14 -25.84
N ILE A 30 -4.84 10.84 -26.62
CA ILE A 30 -3.65 10.11 -26.13
C ILE A 30 -2.96 10.92 -25.03
N MET A 31 -2.71 12.22 -25.24
CA MET A 31 -2.09 13.07 -24.21
C MET A 31 -2.95 13.19 -22.95
N LEU A 32 -4.28 13.25 -23.08
CA LEU A 32 -5.19 13.26 -21.94
C LEU A 32 -5.11 11.94 -21.15
N LEU A 33 -5.08 10.80 -21.85
CA LEU A 33 -4.93 9.47 -21.25
C LEU A 33 -3.56 9.31 -20.55
N PHE A 34 -2.49 9.87 -21.11
CA PHE A 34 -1.17 9.86 -20.47
C PHE A 34 -1.11 10.73 -19.21
N LYS A 35 -1.83 11.87 -19.16
CA LYS A 35 -1.91 12.71 -17.95
C LYS A 35 -2.89 12.18 -16.90
N LEU A 36 -3.88 11.38 -17.32
CA LEU A 36 -4.84 10.70 -16.44
C LEU A 36 -4.36 9.33 -15.96
N ASN A 37 -3.16 8.91 -16.34
CA ASN A 37 -2.46 7.84 -15.64
C ASN A 37 -1.72 8.49 -14.46
N PRO A 38 -2.29 8.52 -13.24
CA PRO A 38 -1.42 8.54 -12.08
C PRO A 38 -0.59 7.28 -12.24
N ALA A 39 0.66 7.43 -12.68
CA ALA A 39 1.66 6.42 -12.45
C ALA A 39 1.64 6.22 -10.94
N PHE A 40 0.90 5.21 -10.49
CA PHE A 40 1.00 4.72 -9.14
C PHE A 40 2.47 4.39 -9.01
N ASN A 41 3.17 5.27 -8.29
CA ASN A 41 4.50 4.99 -7.82
C ASN A 41 4.32 3.75 -6.95
N ASN A 42 4.46 2.58 -7.56
CA ASN A 42 4.58 1.28 -6.89
C ASN A 42 5.94 1.29 -6.18
N ARG A 43 6.10 2.23 -5.24
CA ARG A 43 7.15 2.17 -4.24
C ARG A 43 6.80 0.93 -3.45
N VAL A 44 7.48 -0.16 -3.76
CA VAL A 44 7.46 -1.39 -2.97
C VAL A 44 7.71 -0.95 -1.53
N ALA A 45 6.70 -1.14 -0.69
CA ALA A 45 6.78 -0.75 0.70
C ALA A 45 7.89 -1.58 1.35
N THR A 46 8.96 -0.91 1.76
CA THR A 46 10.19 -1.54 2.25
C THR A 46 10.54 -0.97 3.62
N TRP A 47 11.15 -1.81 4.45
CA TRP A 47 11.64 -1.41 5.76
C TRP A 47 12.85 -0.48 5.63
N LYS A 48 12.79 0.68 6.28
CA LYS A 48 13.87 1.66 6.34
C LYS A 48 14.07 2.14 7.77
N SER A 49 15.18 2.82 8.06
CA SER A 49 15.39 3.45 9.36
C SER A 49 14.27 4.45 9.66
N ALA A 50 13.62 4.30 10.81
CA ALA A 50 12.54 5.19 11.23
C ALA A 50 13.04 6.62 11.47
N LEU A 51 14.26 6.78 12.00
CA LEU A 51 14.89 8.06 12.28
C LEU A 51 14.94 8.99 11.07
N ASN A 52 15.19 8.42 9.89
CA ASN A 52 15.40 9.18 8.65
C ASN A 52 14.15 9.23 7.74
N ASN A 53 13.13 8.41 8.01
CA ASN A 53 11.98 8.23 7.11
C ASN A 53 10.62 8.48 7.82
N THR A 54 10.64 9.10 8.99
CA THR A 54 9.44 9.41 9.78
C THR A 54 9.43 10.90 10.14
N PRO A 55 8.29 11.60 10.07
CA PRO A 55 8.17 12.94 10.63
C PRO A 55 8.60 12.97 12.10
N ALA A 56 9.43 13.94 12.50
CA ALA A 56 10.01 13.99 13.84
C ALA A 56 8.94 13.99 14.96
N ALA A 57 7.82 14.67 14.76
CA ALA A 57 6.70 14.70 15.70
C ALA A 57 6.06 13.31 15.87
N LEU A 58 5.88 12.58 14.76
CA LEU A 58 5.34 11.22 14.80
C LEU A 58 6.32 10.27 15.49
N LEU A 59 7.60 10.32 15.13
CA LEU A 59 8.62 9.48 15.75
C LEU A 59 8.71 9.73 17.25
N LYS A 60 8.68 11.00 17.68
CA LYS A 60 8.62 11.36 19.10
C LYS A 60 7.39 10.75 19.78
N LYS A 61 6.21 10.80 19.15
CA LYS A 61 4.97 10.22 19.69
C LYS A 61 5.07 8.69 19.84
N VAL A 62 5.60 8.02 18.82
CA VAL A 62 5.77 6.56 18.79
C VAL A 62 6.72 6.09 19.89
N LEU A 63 7.77 6.86 20.14
CA LEU A 63 8.79 6.56 21.16
C LEU A 63 8.40 7.05 22.57
N SER A 64 7.46 7.99 22.68
CA SER A 64 6.96 8.49 23.97
C SER A 64 5.87 7.62 24.57
N VAL A 65 5.36 6.62 23.84
CA VAL A 65 4.42 5.66 24.42
C VAL A 65 5.16 4.90 25.52
N ASP A 66 4.50 4.68 26.67
CA ASP A 66 5.00 3.99 27.89
C ASP A 66 5.60 2.59 27.66
N MET A 67 5.70 2.14 26.41
CA MET A 67 6.16 0.83 26.00
C MET A 67 7.68 0.63 26.14
N ALA A 68 8.53 1.67 26.12
CA ALA A 68 9.89 1.57 26.68
C ALA A 68 10.68 2.89 26.53
N PRO A 69 11.07 3.56 27.63
CA PRO A 69 12.05 4.65 27.60
C PRO A 69 13.45 4.21 27.10
N GLU A 70 13.65 2.91 26.84
CA GLU A 70 14.91 2.29 26.42
C GLU A 70 14.88 1.72 24.99
N ILE A 71 13.91 2.07 24.15
CA ILE A 71 13.98 1.72 22.72
C ILE A 71 15.14 2.49 22.10
N ASP A 72 16.13 1.76 21.57
CA ASP A 72 17.17 2.36 20.75
C ASP A 72 16.56 2.82 19.41
N GLN A 73 16.35 4.12 19.29
CA GLN A 73 15.77 4.76 18.11
C GLN A 73 16.51 4.42 16.81
N LYS A 74 17.80 4.07 16.89
CA LYS A 74 18.63 3.70 15.73
C LYS A 74 18.23 2.34 15.14
N LEU A 75 17.66 1.46 15.96
CA LEU A 75 17.25 0.12 15.55
C LEU A 75 15.81 0.09 15.01
N VAL A 76 15.01 1.10 15.34
CA VAL A 76 13.62 1.18 14.90
C VAL A 76 13.56 1.34 13.39
N LYS A 77 12.75 0.48 12.76
CA LYS A 77 12.46 0.52 11.33
C LYS A 77 11.02 0.96 11.10
N VAL A 78 10.79 1.56 9.95
CA VAL A 78 9.48 1.97 9.47
C VAL A 78 9.28 1.51 8.04
N MET A 79 8.08 1.05 7.75
CA MET A 79 7.57 0.85 6.40
C MET A 79 6.55 1.95 6.12
N GLN A 80 6.85 2.79 5.12
CA GLN A 80 5.92 3.82 4.65
C GLN A 80 4.99 3.22 3.61
N ILE A 81 3.69 3.25 3.88
CA ILE A 81 2.66 2.65 3.02
C ILE A 81 1.78 3.76 2.44
N PRO A 82 1.85 4.02 1.12
CA PRO A 82 1.07 5.09 0.51
C PRO A 82 -0.41 4.72 0.48
N SER A 83 -1.28 5.72 0.60
CA SER A 83 -2.74 5.56 0.45
C SER A 83 -3.27 6.30 -0.78
N GLN A 84 -4.51 6.02 -1.15
CA GLN A 84 -5.20 6.70 -2.25
C GLN A 84 -5.79 8.04 -1.79
N GLY A 85 -4.92 9.01 -1.53
CA GLY A 85 -5.31 10.39 -1.18
C GLY A 85 -5.74 10.59 0.27
N ALA A 86 -5.46 9.64 1.17
CA ALA A 86 -5.73 9.73 2.61
C ALA A 86 -4.45 9.94 3.45
N GLY A 87 -3.33 10.30 2.81
CA GLY A 87 -2.03 10.52 3.45
C GLY A 87 -1.12 9.28 3.47
N GLN A 88 -0.07 9.33 4.26
CA GLN A 88 0.90 8.22 4.40
C GLN A 88 0.62 7.43 5.69
N LEU A 89 0.73 6.11 5.63
CA LEU A 89 0.76 5.25 6.81
C LEU A 89 2.19 4.86 7.16
N TYR A 90 2.47 4.69 8.45
CA TYR A 90 3.78 4.37 9.00
C TYR A 90 3.67 3.14 9.90
N LEU A 91 4.13 2.00 9.40
CA LEU A 91 4.19 0.75 10.17
C LEU A 91 5.58 0.60 10.79
N PHE A 92 5.65 0.51 12.12
CA PHE A 92 6.89 0.44 12.88
C PHE A 92 7.23 -0.98 13.29
N ASP A 93 8.50 -1.31 13.13
CA ASP A 93 9.19 -2.43 13.79
C ASP A 93 10.17 -1.81 14.78
N TYR A 94 9.91 -2.01 16.08
CA TYR A 94 10.72 -1.42 17.13
C TYR A 94 12.08 -2.11 17.30
N HIS A 95 12.24 -3.32 16.77
CA HIS A 95 13.43 -4.16 16.91
C HIS A 95 13.97 -4.23 18.35
N SER A 96 13.07 -4.21 19.33
CA SER A 96 13.39 -4.19 20.76
C SER A 96 12.95 -5.48 21.42
N PRO A 97 13.86 -6.27 22.03
CA PRO A 97 13.51 -7.49 22.75
C PRO A 97 12.48 -7.26 23.85
N LYS A 98 12.39 -6.04 24.42
CA LYS A 98 11.39 -5.69 25.44
C LYS A 98 9.97 -5.63 24.90
N LEU A 99 9.82 -5.42 23.59
CA LEU A 99 8.54 -5.43 22.88
C LEU A 99 8.31 -6.76 22.15
N CYS A 100 9.13 -7.77 22.46
CA CYS A 100 8.98 -9.13 21.97
C CYS A 100 8.68 -10.06 23.14
N GLY A 101 7.75 -10.98 22.95
CA GLY A 101 7.46 -12.07 23.87
C GLY A 101 7.57 -13.42 23.16
N ALA A 102 7.13 -14.48 23.83
CA ALA A 102 7.17 -15.84 23.29
C ALA A 102 6.42 -16.01 21.95
N LYS A 103 5.47 -15.12 21.64
CA LYS A 103 4.65 -15.18 20.42
C LYS A 103 5.13 -14.27 19.28
N GLY A 104 6.21 -13.51 19.49
CA GLY A 104 6.72 -12.56 18.51
C GLY A 104 6.85 -11.13 19.05
N CYS A 105 7.01 -10.17 18.16
CA CYS A 105 7.25 -8.77 18.46
C CYS A 105 6.03 -7.91 18.12
N ILE A 106 5.88 -6.79 18.85
CA ILE A 106 4.85 -5.79 18.55
C ILE A 106 5.22 -5.03 17.29
N TYR A 107 4.24 -4.89 16.39
CA TYR A 107 4.26 -3.99 15.25
C TYR A 107 3.07 -3.05 15.36
N SER A 108 3.31 -1.75 15.14
CA SER A 108 2.28 -0.72 15.28
C SER A 108 2.23 0.15 14.04
N MET A 109 1.03 0.43 13.53
CA MET A 109 0.84 1.32 12.39
C MET A 109 0.13 2.59 12.80
N TYR A 110 0.66 3.71 12.33
CA TYR A 110 0.12 5.03 12.58
C TYR A 110 -0.22 5.76 11.30
N THR A 111 -1.20 6.64 11.36
CA THR A 111 -1.42 7.68 10.35
C THR A 111 -0.34 8.77 10.45
N GLU A 112 -0.25 9.63 9.45
CA GLU A 112 0.64 10.80 9.47
C GLU A 112 0.35 11.76 10.63
N SER A 113 -0.91 11.87 11.08
CA SER A 113 -1.30 12.64 12.28
C SER A 113 -0.93 11.94 13.60
N GLY A 114 -0.44 10.70 13.53
CA GLY A 114 -0.02 9.90 14.67
C GLY A 114 -1.13 9.19 15.41
N GLU A 115 -2.27 8.95 14.77
CA GLU A 115 -3.30 8.04 15.29
C GLU A 115 -2.85 6.59 15.13
N LEU A 116 -2.95 5.78 16.19
CA LEU A 116 -2.64 4.35 16.16
C LEU A 116 -3.82 3.59 15.54
N ILE A 117 -3.61 2.96 14.39
CA ILE A 117 -4.67 2.31 13.61
C ILE A 117 -4.49 0.79 13.46
N LEU A 118 -3.32 0.25 13.82
CA LEU A 118 -3.08 -1.19 13.91
C LEU A 118 -2.04 -1.45 14.99
N GLN A 119 -2.26 -2.48 15.80
CA GLN A 119 -1.24 -3.05 16.66
C GLN A 119 -1.38 -4.57 16.64
N VAL A 120 -0.30 -5.27 16.31
CA VAL A 120 -0.28 -6.73 16.21
C VAL A 120 0.99 -7.29 16.81
N ILE A 121 0.91 -8.53 17.29
CA ILE A 121 2.09 -9.31 17.65
C ILE A 121 2.35 -10.27 16.50
N ALA A 122 3.56 -10.23 15.95
CA ALA A 122 3.96 -11.05 14.81
C ALA A 122 5.35 -11.64 15.04
N ASN A 123 5.55 -12.91 14.73
CA ASN A 123 6.85 -13.58 14.85
C ASN A 123 7.69 -13.36 13.58
N PRO A 124 8.80 -12.62 13.62
CA PRO A 124 9.64 -12.37 12.44
C PRO A 124 10.41 -13.61 11.97
N ASN A 125 10.46 -14.68 12.78
CA ASN A 125 11.13 -15.93 12.44
C ASN A 125 10.23 -16.81 11.57
N LEU A 126 10.13 -16.45 10.29
CA LEU A 126 9.41 -17.21 9.28
C LEU A 126 10.34 -18.15 8.50
N PRO A 127 9.80 -19.20 7.86
CA PRO A 127 10.56 -19.97 6.88
C PRO A 127 11.15 -19.05 5.78
N PRO A 128 12.25 -19.46 5.13
CA PRO A 128 12.84 -18.69 4.04
C PRO A 128 11.81 -18.33 2.95
N LEU A 129 11.96 -17.16 2.32
CA LEU A 129 11.09 -16.64 1.24
C LEU A 129 9.70 -16.14 1.68
N ALA A 130 9.27 -16.37 2.93
CA ALA A 130 8.04 -15.80 3.46
C ALA A 130 8.28 -14.38 4.01
N ASN A 131 7.48 -13.41 3.56
CA ASN A 131 7.50 -12.06 4.16
C ASN A 131 6.49 -11.96 5.30
N LEU A 132 6.92 -11.40 6.43
CA LEU A 132 6.09 -11.20 7.62
C LEU A 132 4.88 -10.31 7.37
N ILE A 133 5.12 -9.18 6.71
CA ILE A 133 4.09 -8.19 6.40
C ILE A 133 4.27 -7.76 4.96
N GLN A 134 3.19 -7.84 4.19
CA GLN A 134 3.14 -7.43 2.80
C GLN A 134 1.98 -6.45 2.61
N VAL A 135 2.19 -5.43 1.78
CA VAL A 135 1.11 -4.55 1.32
C VAL A 135 0.40 -5.25 0.17
N SER A 136 -0.92 -5.41 0.29
CA SER A 136 -1.76 -5.97 -0.76
C SER A 136 -2.14 -4.90 -1.78
N ASP A 137 -2.35 -5.32 -3.03
CA ASP A 137 -2.97 -4.47 -4.07
C ASP A 137 -4.47 -4.20 -3.77
N THR A 138 -5.07 -4.94 -2.84
CA THR A 138 -6.45 -4.70 -2.39
C THR A 138 -6.51 -3.41 -1.58
N VAL A 139 -7.39 -2.49 -1.96
CA VAL A 139 -7.61 -1.23 -1.25
C VAL A 139 -9.00 -1.23 -0.63
N ASN A 140 -9.09 -0.86 0.65
CA ASN A 140 -10.34 -0.63 1.36
C ASN A 140 -10.36 0.77 1.96
N GLN A 141 -11.42 1.53 1.70
CA GLN A 141 -11.59 2.89 2.26
C GLN A 141 -10.36 3.79 2.07
N ARG A 142 -9.77 3.75 0.86
CA ARG A 142 -8.55 4.48 0.43
C ARG A 142 -7.22 3.99 0.99
N PHE A 143 -7.21 3.02 1.90
CA PHE A 143 -5.98 2.43 2.42
C PHE A 143 -5.75 1.01 1.86
N PRO A 144 -4.50 0.65 1.51
CA PRO A 144 -4.21 -0.71 1.09
C PRO A 144 -4.35 -1.68 2.28
N CYS A 145 -4.85 -2.87 2.01
CA CYS A 145 -4.87 -3.95 2.99
C CYS A 145 -3.44 -4.50 3.21
N LEU A 146 -3.22 -5.15 4.35
CA LEU A 146 -1.97 -5.83 4.68
C LEU A 146 -2.20 -7.33 4.73
N VAL A 147 -1.23 -8.11 4.27
CA VAL A 147 -1.16 -9.54 4.53
C VAL A 147 -0.10 -9.74 5.61
N ILE A 148 -0.51 -10.34 6.73
CA ILE A 148 0.38 -10.69 7.83
C ILE A 148 0.51 -12.21 7.87
N THR A 149 1.74 -12.67 7.69
CA THR A 149 2.11 -14.08 7.61
C THR A 149 2.70 -14.53 8.94
N GLN A 150 2.32 -15.72 9.43
CA GLN A 150 2.87 -16.33 10.65
C GLN A 150 3.27 -17.78 10.36
N SER A 151 4.26 -18.30 11.08
CA SER A 151 4.62 -19.72 11.02
C SER A 151 3.47 -20.58 11.52
N ALA A 152 3.13 -21.64 10.79
CA ALA A 152 2.17 -22.63 11.23
C ALA A 152 2.86 -23.71 12.09
N ASN A 153 2.07 -24.54 12.77
CA ASN A 153 2.59 -25.69 13.54
C ASN A 153 3.22 -26.79 12.67
N LYS A 154 3.04 -26.73 11.35
CA LYS A 154 3.60 -27.68 10.39
C LYS A 154 4.84 -27.08 9.72
N GLU A 155 5.87 -27.89 9.55
CA GLU A 155 7.12 -27.50 8.90
C GLU A 155 6.86 -26.96 7.48
N ASN A 156 7.54 -25.88 7.11
CA ASN A 156 7.41 -25.20 5.82
C ASN A 156 5.98 -24.74 5.47
N MET A 157 5.12 -24.55 6.47
CA MET A 157 3.80 -23.95 6.29
C MET A 157 3.68 -22.62 7.02
N VAL A 158 2.91 -21.72 6.42
CA VAL A 158 2.59 -20.41 6.97
C VAL A 158 1.09 -20.17 6.92
N THR A 159 0.59 -19.44 7.91
CA THR A 159 -0.76 -18.88 7.93
C THR A 159 -0.69 -17.41 7.54
N SER A 160 -1.53 -17.00 6.58
CA SER A 160 -1.60 -15.62 6.11
C SER A 160 -3.00 -15.07 6.39
N ALA A 161 -3.06 -13.91 7.04
CA ALA A 161 -4.31 -13.22 7.32
C ALA A 161 -4.32 -11.83 6.68
N LEU A 162 -5.46 -11.47 6.08
CA LEU A 162 -5.66 -10.17 5.47
C LEU A 162 -6.12 -9.17 6.54
N TYR A 163 -5.59 -7.95 6.53
CA TYR A 163 -6.01 -6.87 7.41
C TYR A 163 -6.40 -5.67 6.57
N CYS A 164 -7.62 -5.16 6.70
CA CYS A 164 -8.08 -4.01 5.94
C CYS A 164 -8.58 -2.92 6.88
N TYR A 165 -8.40 -1.67 6.49
CA TYR A 165 -8.92 -0.53 7.24
C TYR A 165 -10.44 -0.52 7.23
N GLU A 166 -11.07 -0.47 8.39
CA GLU A 166 -12.51 -0.46 8.55
C GLU A 166 -12.91 0.58 9.60
N GLY A 167 -13.45 1.71 9.13
CA GLY A 167 -13.95 2.79 9.96
C GLY A 167 -12.84 3.63 10.60
N GLN A 168 -12.09 3.05 11.53
CA GLN A 168 -11.06 3.74 12.32
C GLN A 168 -9.75 2.96 12.45
N LYS A 169 -9.77 1.64 12.23
CA LYS A 169 -8.62 0.76 12.46
C LYS A 169 -8.55 -0.35 11.43
N TYR A 170 -7.41 -1.03 11.36
CA TYR A 170 -7.26 -2.26 10.59
C TYR A 170 -7.87 -3.43 11.35
N THR A 171 -8.83 -4.09 10.71
CA THR A 171 -9.49 -5.31 11.22
C THR A 171 -8.93 -6.52 10.48
N ARG A 172 -8.79 -7.65 11.19
CA ARG A 172 -8.40 -8.94 10.61
C ARG A 172 -9.58 -9.55 9.84
N PHE A 173 -9.33 -9.89 8.59
CA PHE A 173 -10.18 -10.67 7.70
C PHE A 173 -9.49 -12.02 7.40
N ASN A 174 -10.26 -12.95 6.81
CA ASN A 174 -9.86 -14.22 6.17
C ASN A 174 -8.45 -14.75 6.49
N GLU A 175 -8.39 -15.98 7.00
CA GLU A 175 -7.14 -16.70 7.23
C GLU A 175 -6.97 -17.83 6.22
N SER A 176 -5.75 -18.00 5.71
CA SER A 176 -5.39 -19.07 4.79
C SER A 176 -4.12 -19.78 5.26
N LEU A 177 -4.04 -21.09 5.04
CA LEU A 177 -2.86 -21.91 5.32
C LEU A 177 -2.22 -22.29 3.99
N THR A 178 -0.95 -21.96 3.80
CA THR A 178 -0.22 -22.21 2.55
C THR A 178 1.14 -22.84 2.82
N ALA A 179 1.56 -23.76 1.96
CA ALA A 179 2.94 -24.23 1.94
C ALA A 179 3.87 -23.14 1.40
N VAL A 180 5.09 -23.04 1.94
CA VAL A 180 6.12 -22.15 1.43
C VAL A 180 6.76 -22.82 0.21
N THR A 181 6.18 -22.59 -0.98
CA THR A 181 6.68 -23.17 -2.22
C THR A 181 7.69 -22.27 -2.92
N SER A 182 8.85 -22.83 -3.24
CA SER A 182 9.90 -22.20 -4.04
C SER A 182 9.52 -22.10 -5.53
N GLU A 183 8.54 -21.27 -5.91
CA GLU A 183 8.35 -20.95 -7.34
C GLU A 183 9.31 -19.85 -7.77
N VAL A 184 10.60 -20.20 -7.89
CA VAL A 184 11.51 -19.48 -8.78
C VAL A 184 11.27 -20.04 -10.19
N LYS A 185 10.23 -19.55 -10.87
CA LYS A 185 10.17 -19.64 -12.34
C LYS A 185 11.12 -18.58 -12.90
N GLY A 186 12.42 -18.87 -12.78
CA GLY A 186 13.47 -18.16 -13.49
C GLY A 186 13.30 -18.41 -14.98
N THR A 187 12.63 -17.50 -15.67
CA THR A 187 12.68 -17.39 -17.13
C THR A 187 14.13 -17.10 -17.50
N LYS A 188 14.89 -18.13 -17.87
CA LYS A 188 16.16 -17.95 -18.59
C LYS A 188 15.85 -17.17 -19.85
N LYS A 189 16.49 -16.00 -19.99
CA LYS A 189 16.70 -15.33 -21.28
C LYS A 189 18.13 -15.60 -21.70
#